data_AF-A0A2D7XAQ6-F1
#
_entry.id   AF-A0A2D7XAQ6-F1
#
_cell.length_a   1.000
_cell.length_b   1.000
_cell.length_c   1.000
_cell.angle_alpha   90.00
_cell.angle_beta   90.00
_cell.angle_gamma   90.00
#
_symmetry.space_group_name_H-M   'P 1'
#
loop_
_entity.id
_entity.type
_entity.pdbx_description
1 polymer ?
#
loop_
_entity_poly.entity_id
_entity_poly.type
_entity_poly.pdbx_seq_one_letter_code
_entity_poly.pdbx_strand_id
1 'polypeptide(L)'
;MAISLVAGISSAVGYAITATTFSLTKMFVAFAAGAGLSSLSRALAPKPNMNASLRGQTITNRDPVGTRKVVYGKTRVGGNIVFMESTGTNNDDLYLVIAIAGHEIESYEAVYFNEEKVYENAAYVSDWDTYIDLHFYYGTDTQTANSALVSASNNKWTNAHTLNGVAYIVVKLTYDQDKFATGLPNISCIIKGKKVLNVGGTATAWTDNAALIIADYLRDTKYGLGESASNIDSASITTAHGVCDEDVNLSGGGTQKRYTINGVIDTATPIKDNIELLLGSMSGRLIFTGGKFQLFAGNYVAPTVTLSESDVVGEITIATKQSRRSQYNVVKGAFISEEENYTPADYPSQRVL
;
A
#
# COMPACT_ATOMS: atom_id res chain seq x y z
N MET A 1 -15.88 21.81 -48.89
CA MET A 1 -16.64 20.54 -48.89
C MET A 1 -16.10 19.69 -47.76
N ALA A 2 -16.88 19.58 -46.68
CA ALA A 2 -16.54 18.83 -45.48
C ALA A 2 -16.85 17.34 -45.70
N ILE A 3 -15.93 16.46 -45.30
CA ILE A 3 -16.21 15.03 -45.10
C ILE A 3 -16.07 14.77 -43.61
N SER A 4 -17.21 14.55 -42.98
CA SER A 4 -17.38 14.13 -41.59
C SER A 4 -16.93 12.68 -41.43
N LEU A 5 -16.04 12.41 -40.47
CA LEU A 5 -15.78 11.05 -39.99
C LEU A 5 -16.59 10.85 -38.70
N VAL A 6 -17.52 9.89 -38.78
CA VAL A 6 -18.49 9.52 -37.75
C VAL A 6 -17.77 8.83 -36.60
N ALA A 7 -17.81 9.44 -35.41
CA ALA A 7 -17.51 8.77 -34.16
C ALA A 7 -18.79 8.06 -33.67
N GLY A 8 -18.84 6.74 -33.84
CA GLY A 8 -19.91 5.91 -33.29
C GLY A 8 -19.65 5.60 -31.81
N ILE A 9 -20.23 6.40 -30.92
CA ILE A 9 -20.48 6.02 -29.53
C ILE A 9 -21.82 5.28 -29.53
N SER A 10 -21.81 3.96 -29.34
CA SER A 10 -23.02 3.21 -28.99
C SER A 10 -22.98 2.86 -27.51
N SER A 11 -23.62 3.72 -26.71
CA SER A 11 -24.08 3.40 -25.37
C SER A 11 -25.33 2.51 -25.48
N ALA A 12 -25.31 1.35 -24.84
CA ALA A 12 -26.52 0.61 -24.50
C ALA A 12 -26.35 0.02 -23.10
N VAL A 13 -26.99 0.68 -22.15
CA VAL A 13 -27.24 0.20 -20.80
C VAL A 13 -28.27 -0.93 -20.89
N GLY A 14 -27.98 -2.06 -20.25
CA GLY A 14 -28.94 -3.14 -20.05
C GLY A 14 -28.51 -3.97 -18.83
N TYR A 15 -29.08 -3.66 -17.67
CA TYR A 15 -28.94 -4.46 -16.46
C TYR A 15 -29.59 -5.83 -16.69
N ALA A 16 -28.80 -6.90 -16.54
CA ALA A 16 -29.30 -8.24 -16.24
C ALA A 16 -28.27 -8.94 -15.35
N ILE A 17 -28.61 -9.07 -14.07
CA ILE A 17 -27.89 -9.85 -13.07
C ILE A 17 -27.95 -11.31 -13.51
N THR A 18 -26.81 -11.88 -13.90
CA THR A 18 -26.66 -13.34 -13.99
C THR A 18 -25.27 -13.72 -13.50
N ALA A 19 -25.25 -14.45 -12.39
CA ALA A 19 -24.06 -15.00 -11.78
C ALA A 19 -23.44 -16.06 -12.69
N THR A 20 -22.36 -15.71 -13.40
CA THR A 20 -21.51 -16.68 -14.09
C THR A 20 -20.05 -16.20 -14.06
N THR A 21 -19.26 -16.82 -13.19
CA THR A 21 -17.80 -17.03 -13.30
C THR A 21 -16.99 -15.90 -13.93
N PHE A 22 -16.40 -15.05 -13.08
CA PHE A 22 -15.28 -14.16 -13.42
C PHE A 22 -14.07 -15.01 -13.84
N SER A 23 -13.94 -15.29 -15.14
CA SER A 23 -12.73 -15.85 -15.73
C SER A 23 -11.70 -14.71 -15.87
N LEU A 24 -10.64 -14.79 -15.05
CA LEU A 24 -9.44 -13.94 -14.99
C LEU A 24 -8.64 -13.87 -16.32
N THR A 25 -9.09 -14.53 -17.39
CA THR A 25 -8.30 -14.72 -18.63
C THR A 25 -8.38 -13.54 -19.61
N LYS A 26 -9.30 -12.58 -19.43
CA LYS A 26 -9.48 -11.46 -20.38
C LYS A 26 -8.66 -10.19 -20.07
N MET A 27 -7.89 -10.16 -18.98
CA MET A 27 -7.01 -9.02 -18.65
C MET A 27 -5.64 -9.05 -19.35
N PHE A 28 -5.32 -10.12 -20.11
CA PHE A 28 -4.01 -10.25 -20.78
C PHE A 28 -3.92 -9.45 -22.09
N VAL A 29 -5.05 -9.21 -22.78
CA VAL A 29 -5.04 -8.55 -24.11
C VAL A 29 -4.95 -7.03 -24.00
N ALA A 30 -5.35 -6.43 -22.88
CA ALA A 30 -5.24 -4.99 -22.66
C ALA A 30 -3.82 -4.55 -22.24
N PHE A 31 -3.01 -5.44 -21.67
CA PHE A 31 -1.62 -5.13 -21.30
C PHE A 31 -0.66 -5.24 -22.51
N ALA A 32 -0.90 -6.18 -23.42
CA ALA A 32 -0.06 -6.40 -24.59
C ALA A 32 -0.29 -5.41 -25.76
N ALA A 33 -1.47 -4.76 -25.83
CA ALA A 33 -1.79 -3.83 -26.92
C ALA A 33 -1.42 -2.36 -26.63
N GLY A 34 -0.95 -2.03 -25.42
CA GLY A 34 -0.74 -0.64 -24.99
C GLY A 34 0.73 -0.20 -24.77
N ALA A 35 1.70 -1.09 -24.96
CA ALA A 35 3.11 -0.82 -24.62
C ALA A 35 3.87 0.07 -25.64
N GLY A 36 3.18 0.76 -26.55
CA GLY A 36 3.77 1.44 -27.71
C GLY A 36 3.78 2.98 -27.73
N LEU A 37 3.25 3.70 -26.74
CA LEU A 37 3.17 5.19 -26.74
C LEU A 37 3.35 5.83 -25.34
N SER A 38 4.36 5.42 -24.58
CA SER A 38 4.46 5.66 -23.13
C SER A 38 5.08 7.00 -22.68
N SER A 39 5.46 7.91 -23.58
CA SER A 39 5.91 9.27 -23.19
C SER A 39 4.82 10.34 -23.31
N LEU A 40 4.00 10.31 -24.37
CA LEU A 40 2.99 11.34 -24.64
C LEU A 40 1.71 11.14 -23.82
N SER A 41 1.29 9.89 -23.60
CA SER A 41 0.09 9.56 -22.80
C SER A 41 0.27 9.84 -21.30
N ARG A 42 1.50 9.73 -20.77
CA ARG A 42 1.85 10.11 -19.38
C ARG A 42 1.71 11.60 -19.10
N ALA A 43 1.75 12.45 -20.12
CA ALA A 43 1.54 13.89 -19.96
C ALA A 43 0.05 14.26 -19.88
N LEU A 44 -0.86 13.41 -20.38
CA LEU A 44 -2.30 13.64 -20.39
C LEU A 44 -3.08 12.81 -19.35
N ALA A 45 -2.49 11.73 -18.83
CA ALA A 45 -3.11 10.99 -17.73
C ALA A 45 -3.05 11.83 -16.44
N PRO A 46 -4.15 11.94 -15.66
CA PRO A 46 -4.09 12.50 -14.32
C PRO A 46 -3.05 11.72 -13.53
N LYS A 47 -1.99 12.38 -13.08
CA LYS A 47 -0.99 11.74 -12.23
C LYS A 47 -1.68 11.31 -10.92
N PRO A 48 -1.40 10.11 -10.40
CA PRO A 48 -1.90 9.72 -9.08
C PRO A 48 -1.57 10.81 -8.06
N ASN A 49 -2.59 11.31 -7.35
CA ASN A 49 -2.41 12.33 -6.32
C ASN A 49 -1.79 11.69 -5.08
N MET A 50 -0.46 11.52 -5.08
CA MET A 50 0.27 10.91 -3.97
C MET A 50 -0.02 11.61 -2.63
N ASN A 51 -0.26 12.92 -2.65
CA ASN A 51 -0.61 13.70 -1.46
C ASN A 51 -1.99 13.37 -0.85
N ALA A 52 -2.93 12.85 -1.66
CA ALA A 52 -4.25 12.44 -1.19
C ALA A 52 -4.17 11.10 -0.45
N SER A 53 -3.31 10.17 -0.93
CA SER A 53 -3.09 8.87 -0.30
C SER A 53 -2.38 8.95 1.05
N LEU A 54 -1.68 10.05 1.36
CA LEU A 54 -0.97 10.25 2.64
C LEU A 54 -1.89 10.74 3.78
N ARG A 55 -3.11 11.22 3.48
CA ARG A 55 -4.02 11.78 4.49
C ARG A 55 -5.01 10.75 5.00
N GLY A 56 -5.17 10.67 6.32
CA GLY A 56 -6.21 9.86 6.98
C GLY A 56 -5.86 8.37 7.18
N GLN A 57 -4.60 7.97 7.03
CA GLN A 57 -4.20 6.57 7.21
C GLN A 57 -4.38 6.09 8.66
N THR A 58 -4.27 6.98 9.64
CA THR A 58 -4.39 6.69 11.08
C THR A 58 -5.82 6.79 11.62
N ILE A 59 -6.79 7.11 10.76
CA ILE A 59 -8.19 7.28 11.17
C ILE A 59 -8.90 5.94 11.06
N THR A 60 -9.58 5.56 12.14
CA THR A 60 -10.50 4.43 12.14
C THR A 60 -11.91 4.92 11.81
N ASN A 61 -12.49 4.33 10.77
CA ASN A 61 -13.84 4.66 10.30
C ASN A 61 -14.82 3.53 10.63
N ARG A 62 -16.11 3.83 10.51
CA ARG A 62 -17.17 2.82 10.51
C ARG A 62 -17.92 2.93 9.18
N ASP A 63 -17.57 2.09 8.24
CA ASP A 63 -18.15 2.08 6.90
C ASP A 63 -18.47 0.64 6.46
N PRO A 64 -19.73 0.30 6.13
CA PRO A 64 -20.07 -1.03 5.63
C PRO A 64 -19.38 -1.38 4.29
N VAL A 65 -18.94 -0.38 3.52
CA VAL A 65 -18.28 -0.56 2.21
C VAL A 65 -16.80 -0.14 2.28
N GLY A 66 -16.22 -0.13 3.47
CA GLY A 66 -14.81 0.20 3.66
C GLY A 66 -13.90 -0.68 2.79
N THR A 67 -12.97 -0.04 2.09
CA THR A 67 -12.03 -0.69 1.20
C THR A 67 -11.00 -1.51 1.99
N ARG A 68 -10.48 -2.57 1.37
CA ARG A 68 -9.41 -3.36 2.00
C ARG A 68 -8.08 -2.67 1.75
N LYS A 69 -7.29 -2.55 2.81
CA LYS A 69 -5.95 -1.95 2.77
C LYS A 69 -4.91 -3.07 2.75
N VAL A 70 -3.92 -2.95 1.87
CA VAL A 70 -2.71 -3.78 1.87
C VAL A 70 -1.56 -2.95 2.44
N VAL A 71 -0.89 -3.45 3.46
CA VAL A 71 0.13 -2.73 4.20
C VAL A 71 1.48 -3.40 3.96
N TYR A 72 2.47 -2.63 3.53
CA TYR A 72 3.85 -3.07 3.33
C TYR A 72 4.81 -2.28 4.22
N GLY A 73 5.92 -2.92 4.61
CA GLY A 73 6.87 -2.32 5.55
C GLY A 73 6.28 -2.14 6.95
N LYS A 74 6.67 -1.08 7.65
CA LYS A 74 6.17 -0.70 8.98
C LYS A 74 5.43 0.63 8.91
N THR A 75 4.16 0.66 9.30
CA THR A 75 3.41 1.93 9.32
C THR A 75 2.29 1.95 10.35
N ARG A 76 1.85 3.15 10.74
CA ARG A 76 0.69 3.37 11.61
C ARG A 76 -0.58 3.43 10.77
N VAL A 77 -1.51 2.54 11.06
CA VAL A 77 -2.75 2.37 10.30
C VAL A 77 -3.96 2.33 11.24
N GLY A 78 -4.99 3.09 10.86
CA GLY A 78 -6.35 3.00 11.38
C GLY A 78 -7.18 2.07 10.48
N GLY A 79 -8.13 1.38 11.11
CA GLY A 79 -8.90 0.33 10.47
C GLY A 79 -10.35 0.71 10.16
N ASN A 80 -11.15 -0.30 9.90
CA ASN A 80 -12.59 -0.17 9.77
C ASN A 80 -13.28 -0.96 10.88
N ILE A 81 -14.20 -0.33 11.60
CA ILE A 81 -15.00 -0.97 12.64
C ILE A 81 -16.05 -1.85 11.96
N VAL A 82 -15.90 -3.17 12.09
CA VAL A 82 -16.78 -4.17 11.49
C VAL A 82 -17.82 -4.70 12.47
N PHE A 83 -17.57 -4.57 13.78
CA PHE A 83 -18.49 -4.95 14.82
C PHE A 83 -18.31 -4.03 16.03
N MET A 84 -19.44 -3.70 16.67
CA MET A 84 -19.47 -2.88 17.87
C MET A 84 -20.69 -3.28 18.69
N GLU A 85 -20.49 -3.59 19.96
CA GLU A 85 -21.57 -4.01 20.86
C GLU A 85 -21.20 -3.68 22.32
N SER A 86 -22.16 -3.11 23.04
CA SER A 86 -22.07 -2.98 24.49
C SER A 86 -22.54 -4.27 25.15
N THR A 87 -21.81 -4.72 26.15
CA THR A 87 -22.00 -5.98 26.87
C THR A 87 -21.85 -5.75 28.38
N GLY A 88 -22.12 -6.78 29.17
CA GLY A 88 -22.16 -6.69 30.63
C GLY A 88 -23.56 -6.36 31.15
N THR A 89 -23.81 -6.65 32.42
CA THR A 89 -25.14 -6.48 33.04
C THR A 89 -25.60 -5.02 33.03
N ASN A 90 -24.64 -4.10 33.10
CA ASN A 90 -24.90 -2.65 33.12
C ASN A 90 -24.48 -1.95 31.81
N ASN A 91 -24.14 -2.70 30.76
CA ASN A 91 -23.56 -2.17 29.51
C ASN A 91 -22.27 -1.36 29.75
N ASP A 92 -21.47 -1.81 30.71
CA ASP A 92 -20.19 -1.24 31.12
C ASP A 92 -19.04 -1.61 30.18
N ASP A 93 -19.16 -2.69 29.41
CA ASP A 93 -18.11 -3.16 28.51
C ASP A 93 -18.47 -2.91 27.04
N LEU A 94 -17.70 -2.10 26.33
CA LEU A 94 -17.83 -1.90 24.88
C LEU A 94 -16.80 -2.75 24.13
N TYR A 95 -17.28 -3.68 23.30
CA TYR A 95 -16.44 -4.44 22.39
C TYR A 95 -16.45 -3.81 20.99
N LEU A 96 -15.25 -3.66 20.42
CA LEU A 96 -15.02 -3.22 19.06
C LEU A 96 -14.20 -4.27 18.33
N VAL A 97 -14.56 -4.56 17.08
CA VAL A 97 -13.72 -5.31 16.16
C VAL A 97 -13.30 -4.38 15.04
N ILE A 98 -11.99 -4.18 14.89
CA ILE A 98 -11.40 -3.24 13.95
C ILE A 98 -10.53 -4.02 12.97
N ALA A 99 -10.95 -4.06 11.71
CA ALA A 99 -10.18 -4.64 10.61
C ALA A 99 -9.09 -3.66 10.17
N ILE A 100 -7.82 -4.05 10.33
CA ILE A 100 -6.66 -3.19 10.07
C ILE A 100 -6.11 -3.40 8.66
N ALA A 101 -5.90 -4.66 8.26
CA ALA A 101 -5.32 -5.00 6.96
C ALA A 101 -6.00 -6.22 6.32
N GLY A 102 -6.15 -6.20 5.00
CA GLY A 102 -6.84 -7.25 4.24
C GLY A 102 -6.02 -8.52 3.95
N HIS A 103 -4.90 -8.70 4.65
CA HIS A 103 -3.95 -9.80 4.47
C HIS A 103 -3.29 -10.14 5.82
N GLU A 104 -2.49 -11.20 5.83
CA GLU A 104 -1.68 -11.58 6.98
C GLU A 104 -0.54 -10.56 7.21
N ILE A 105 -0.39 -10.12 8.45
CA ILE A 105 0.68 -9.21 8.90
C ILE A 105 1.74 -9.97 9.70
N GLU A 106 2.93 -9.37 9.85
CA GLU A 106 4.00 -9.93 10.67
C GLU A 106 3.72 -9.72 12.18
N SER A 107 3.46 -8.47 12.58
CA SER A 107 3.30 -8.12 14.00
C SER A 107 2.52 -6.83 14.23
N TYR A 108 1.92 -6.73 15.42
CA TYR A 108 1.49 -5.48 16.03
C TYR A 108 2.61 -4.97 16.94
N GLU A 109 3.07 -3.74 16.71
CA GLU A 109 4.19 -3.14 17.46
C GLU A 109 3.69 -2.21 18.57
N ALA A 110 2.66 -1.41 18.27
CA ALA A 110 2.05 -0.50 19.23
C ALA A 110 0.58 -0.20 18.90
N VAL A 111 -0.20 0.16 19.91
CA VAL A 111 -1.57 0.66 19.77
C VAL A 111 -1.68 2.04 20.38
N TYR A 112 -2.37 2.93 19.68
CA TYR A 112 -2.61 4.31 20.08
C TYR A 112 -4.11 4.58 20.14
N PHE A 113 -4.52 5.27 21.20
CA PHE A 113 -5.86 5.84 21.35
C PHE A 113 -5.72 7.35 21.18
N ASN A 114 -6.29 7.89 20.11
CA ASN A 114 -6.03 9.26 19.64
C ASN A 114 -4.51 9.46 19.40
N GLU A 115 -3.86 10.28 20.23
CA GLU A 115 -2.42 10.55 20.18
C GLU A 115 -1.65 9.89 21.34
N GLU A 116 -2.35 9.24 22.27
CA GLU A 116 -1.75 8.55 23.41
C GLU A 116 -1.44 7.10 23.06
N LYS A 117 -0.23 6.64 23.42
CA LYS A 117 0.18 5.25 23.25
C LYS A 117 -0.30 4.42 24.44
N VAL A 118 -1.08 3.38 24.17
CA VAL A 118 -1.73 2.55 25.22
C VAL A 118 -1.13 1.15 25.31
N TYR A 119 -0.45 0.70 24.26
CA TYR A 119 0.21 -0.61 24.19
C TYR A 119 1.48 -0.52 23.36
N GLU A 120 2.56 -1.12 23.83
CA GLU A 120 3.85 -1.18 23.15
C GLU A 120 4.68 -2.36 23.67
N ASN A 121 5.50 -2.98 22.81
CA ASN A 121 6.45 -4.02 23.21
C ASN A 121 5.81 -5.15 24.03
N ALA A 122 4.64 -5.61 23.59
CA ALA A 122 3.85 -6.65 24.23
C ALA A 122 3.29 -6.33 25.63
N ALA A 123 3.26 -5.06 26.03
CA ALA A 123 2.75 -4.61 27.33
C ALA A 123 1.82 -3.39 27.20
N TYR A 124 0.87 -3.30 28.13
CA TYR A 124 0.10 -2.06 28.33
C TYR A 124 1.00 -0.96 28.86
N VAL A 125 0.78 0.26 28.37
CA VAL A 125 1.46 1.44 28.88
C VAL A 125 0.71 1.93 30.10
N SER A 126 1.41 2.32 31.17
CA SER A 126 0.78 2.86 32.39
C SER A 126 -0.29 1.92 32.99
N ASP A 127 -1.44 2.48 33.40
CA ASP A 127 -2.57 1.80 34.03
C ASP A 127 -3.68 1.41 33.03
N TRP A 128 -3.37 1.38 31.73
CA TRP A 128 -4.35 1.05 30.69
C TRP A 128 -4.88 -0.40 30.80
N ASP A 129 -4.10 -1.33 31.36
CA ASP A 129 -4.47 -2.75 31.54
C ASP A 129 -5.77 -2.99 32.32
N THR A 130 -6.18 -2.04 33.15
CA THR A 130 -7.41 -2.11 33.94
C THR A 130 -8.65 -1.73 33.13
N TYR A 131 -8.48 -0.86 32.13
CA TYR A 131 -9.58 -0.25 31.37
C TYR A 131 -9.73 -0.81 29.97
N ILE A 132 -8.67 -1.43 29.44
CA ILE A 132 -8.66 -1.97 28.08
C ILE A 132 -8.18 -3.41 28.06
N ASP A 133 -8.80 -4.21 27.19
CA ASP A 133 -8.33 -5.55 26.86
C ASP A 133 -8.22 -5.70 25.33
N LEU A 134 -7.02 -6.05 24.86
CA LEU A 134 -6.65 -6.09 23.45
C LEU A 134 -6.35 -7.53 23.03
N HIS A 135 -7.11 -8.03 22.05
CA HIS A 135 -6.81 -9.30 21.40
C HIS A 135 -6.39 -9.10 19.94
N PHE A 136 -5.18 -9.54 19.62
CA PHE A 136 -4.56 -9.36 18.31
C PHE A 136 -4.76 -10.57 17.40
N TYR A 137 -5.20 -10.32 16.16
CA TYR A 137 -5.34 -11.34 15.12
C TYR A 137 -4.53 -10.94 13.89
N TYR A 138 -3.59 -11.80 13.51
CA TYR A 138 -2.59 -11.48 12.49
C TYR A 138 -3.09 -11.66 11.05
N GLY A 139 -4.30 -12.17 10.84
CA GLY A 139 -4.89 -12.31 9.50
C GLY A 139 -4.52 -13.59 8.77
N THR A 140 -4.25 -14.67 9.50
CA THR A 140 -4.04 -15.99 8.88
C THR A 140 -5.36 -16.52 8.32
N ASP A 141 -5.28 -17.41 7.32
CA ASP A 141 -6.48 -18.02 6.72
C ASP A 141 -7.19 -19.03 7.65
N THR A 142 -6.53 -19.43 8.75
CA THR A 142 -7.00 -20.45 9.70
C THR A 142 -7.28 -19.89 11.10
N GLN A 143 -7.31 -18.57 11.28
CA GLN A 143 -7.58 -17.96 12.57
C GLN A 143 -8.99 -18.25 13.07
N THR A 144 -9.16 -18.31 14.38
CA THR A 144 -10.44 -18.58 15.04
C THR A 144 -11.07 -17.28 15.55
N ALA A 145 -12.40 -17.27 15.71
CA ALA A 145 -13.10 -16.16 16.35
C ALA A 145 -12.59 -15.93 17.79
N ASN A 146 -12.71 -14.69 18.27
CA ASN A 146 -12.34 -14.37 19.64
C ASN A 146 -13.33 -14.96 20.66
N SER A 147 -12.85 -15.89 21.48
CA SER A 147 -13.69 -16.62 22.44
C SER A 147 -14.32 -15.72 23.51
N ALA A 148 -13.61 -14.67 23.96
CA ALA A 148 -14.14 -13.70 24.92
C ALA A 148 -15.32 -12.93 24.31
N LEU A 149 -15.16 -12.42 23.09
CA LEU A 149 -16.22 -11.73 22.36
C LEU A 149 -17.40 -12.65 22.01
N VAL A 150 -17.14 -13.89 21.58
CA VAL A 150 -18.21 -14.88 21.33
C VAL A 150 -19.06 -15.08 22.58
N SER A 151 -18.43 -15.18 23.74
CA SER A 151 -19.13 -15.36 25.01
C SER A 151 -19.89 -14.11 25.45
N ALA A 152 -19.31 -12.92 25.26
CA ALA A 152 -19.89 -11.66 25.72
C ALA A 152 -21.02 -11.13 24.83
N SER A 153 -20.98 -11.42 23.52
CA SER A 153 -21.85 -10.79 22.51
C SER A 153 -23.26 -11.37 22.36
N ASN A 154 -23.68 -12.29 23.24
CA ASN A 154 -25.01 -12.91 23.24
C ASN A 154 -25.48 -13.39 21.84
N ASN A 155 -24.64 -14.20 21.18
CA ASN A 155 -24.83 -14.75 19.83
C ASN A 155 -24.78 -13.74 18.66
N LYS A 156 -24.49 -12.46 18.89
CA LYS A 156 -24.26 -11.49 17.79
C LYS A 156 -22.89 -11.69 17.12
N TRP A 157 -21.89 -12.10 17.90
CA TRP A 157 -20.62 -12.61 17.39
C TRP A 157 -20.51 -14.10 17.68
N THR A 158 -20.26 -14.91 16.64
CA THR A 158 -20.27 -16.38 16.75
C THR A 158 -18.92 -16.94 16.35
N ASN A 159 -18.70 -18.23 16.60
CA ASN A 159 -17.50 -18.94 16.13
C ASN A 159 -17.35 -18.95 14.59
N ALA A 160 -18.41 -18.63 13.84
CA ALA A 160 -18.34 -18.47 12.39
C ALA A 160 -17.74 -17.11 11.97
N HIS A 161 -17.67 -16.13 12.86
CA HIS A 161 -17.11 -14.80 12.58
C HIS A 161 -15.60 -14.79 12.86
N THR A 162 -14.84 -15.45 12.00
CA THR A 162 -13.38 -15.64 12.16
C THR A 162 -12.53 -14.61 11.41
N LEU A 163 -13.11 -13.92 10.42
CA LEU A 163 -12.45 -12.91 9.59
C LEU A 163 -11.16 -13.43 8.91
N ASN A 164 -11.18 -14.66 8.43
CA ASN A 164 -10.02 -15.30 7.80
C ASN A 164 -9.37 -14.42 6.72
N GLY A 165 -8.03 -14.35 6.75
CA GLY A 165 -7.26 -13.57 5.78
C GLY A 165 -7.35 -12.05 5.97
N VAL A 166 -7.82 -11.58 7.13
CA VAL A 166 -7.88 -10.15 7.52
C VAL A 166 -7.25 -10.00 8.90
N ALA A 167 -6.24 -9.13 9.02
CA ALA A 167 -5.68 -8.77 10.31
C ALA A 167 -6.62 -7.80 11.03
N TYR A 168 -7.02 -8.14 12.25
CA TYR A 168 -7.96 -7.35 13.05
C TYR A 168 -7.57 -7.34 14.52
N ILE A 169 -8.06 -6.33 15.22
CA ILE A 169 -7.95 -6.23 16.68
C ILE A 169 -9.35 -6.24 17.29
N VAL A 170 -9.51 -7.01 18.37
CA VAL A 170 -10.67 -6.92 19.25
C VAL A 170 -10.26 -6.05 20.42
N VAL A 171 -10.99 -4.96 20.64
CA VAL A 171 -10.75 -4.01 21.72
C VAL A 171 -11.96 -4.04 22.63
N LYS A 172 -11.74 -4.42 23.88
CA LYS A 172 -12.72 -4.24 24.95
C LYS A 172 -12.37 -2.95 25.68
N LEU A 173 -13.33 -2.05 25.83
CA LEU A 173 -13.23 -0.84 26.63
C LEU A 173 -14.19 -0.97 27.81
N THR A 174 -13.66 -0.96 29.03
CA THR A 174 -14.46 -0.92 30.25
C THR A 174 -14.78 0.53 30.58
N TYR A 175 -16.04 0.86 30.83
CA TYR A 175 -16.49 2.23 31.06
C TYR A 175 -15.75 2.89 32.23
N ASP A 176 -15.14 4.04 31.92
CA ASP A 176 -14.52 4.93 32.89
C ASP A 176 -14.67 6.38 32.42
N GLN A 177 -15.15 7.26 33.30
CA GLN A 177 -15.45 8.65 32.95
C GLN A 177 -14.20 9.50 32.73
N ASP A 178 -13.10 9.17 33.39
CA ASP A 178 -11.88 9.95 33.35
C ASP A 178 -11.01 9.53 32.15
N LYS A 179 -10.88 8.22 31.91
CA LYS A 179 -10.11 7.65 30.79
C LYS A 179 -10.78 7.88 29.44
N PHE A 180 -12.11 7.89 29.38
CA PHE A 180 -12.88 8.05 28.15
C PHE A 180 -13.72 9.34 28.12
N ALA A 181 -13.23 10.40 28.77
CA ALA A 181 -13.92 11.69 28.87
C ALA A 181 -14.30 12.31 27.51
N THR A 182 -13.51 12.02 26.46
CA THR A 182 -13.73 12.51 25.09
C THR A 182 -14.62 11.59 24.25
N GLY A 183 -15.13 10.50 24.84
CA GLY A 183 -15.92 9.48 24.17
C GLY A 183 -15.05 8.38 23.57
N LEU A 184 -15.53 7.76 22.47
CA LEU A 184 -14.83 6.66 21.82
C LEU A 184 -13.53 7.17 21.18
N PRO A 185 -12.35 6.66 21.60
CA PRO A 185 -11.08 7.12 21.06
C PRO A 185 -10.88 6.64 19.62
N ASN A 186 -10.11 7.41 18.83
CA ASN A 186 -9.61 6.96 17.54
C ASN A 186 -8.49 5.93 17.73
N ILE A 187 -8.79 4.65 17.49
CA ILE A 187 -7.83 3.57 17.69
C ILE A 187 -6.98 3.41 16.43
N SER A 188 -5.66 3.37 16.57
CA SER A 188 -4.72 3.14 15.45
C SER A 188 -3.54 2.29 15.91
N CYS A 189 -2.97 1.50 15.00
CA CYS A 189 -1.92 0.54 15.36
C CYS A 189 -0.68 0.76 14.49
N ILE A 190 0.51 0.69 15.08
CA ILE A 190 1.75 0.48 14.32
C ILE A 190 1.87 -1.01 14.04
N ILE A 191 1.97 -1.36 12.77
CA ILE A 191 2.07 -2.76 12.33
C ILE A 191 3.25 -2.95 11.39
N LYS A 192 3.83 -4.15 11.44
CA LYS A 192 4.67 -4.69 10.36
C LYS A 192 3.78 -5.46 9.41
N GLY A 193 3.70 -4.99 8.17
CA GLY A 193 2.74 -5.42 7.16
C GLY A 193 3.02 -6.80 6.56
N LYS A 194 2.65 -6.96 5.29
CA LYS A 194 2.66 -8.22 4.55
C LYS A 194 4.07 -8.82 4.50
N LYS A 195 4.16 -10.12 4.77
CA LYS A 195 5.36 -10.92 4.49
C LYS A 195 5.50 -11.14 2.99
N VAL A 196 6.69 -10.92 2.44
CA VAL A 196 6.96 -11.06 1.01
C VAL A 196 8.03 -12.11 0.75
N LEU A 197 8.02 -12.68 -0.46
CA LEU A 197 9.00 -13.69 -0.86
C LEU A 197 10.39 -13.06 -1.02
N ASN A 198 11.40 -13.67 -0.40
CA ASN A 198 12.79 -13.23 -0.52
C ASN A 198 13.42 -13.63 -1.88
N VAL A 199 14.47 -12.91 -2.33
CA VAL A 199 15.13 -13.06 -3.64
C VAL A 199 15.73 -14.45 -3.88
N GLY A 200 16.01 -15.23 -2.83
CA GLY A 200 16.72 -16.51 -2.93
C GLY A 200 16.05 -17.72 -2.28
N GLY A 201 14.78 -17.62 -1.86
CA GLY A 201 14.12 -18.68 -1.08
C GLY A 201 12.66 -18.90 -1.42
N THR A 202 12.08 -19.91 -0.77
CA THR A 202 10.63 -20.20 -0.79
C THR A 202 9.89 -19.61 0.41
N ALA A 203 10.63 -19.07 1.39
CA ALA A 203 10.05 -18.50 2.60
C ALA A 203 9.70 -17.02 2.40
N THR A 204 8.52 -16.65 2.88
CA THR A 204 8.09 -15.26 3.00
C THR A 204 8.56 -14.70 4.35
N ALA A 205 9.10 -13.49 4.34
CA ALA A 205 9.48 -12.76 5.55
C ALA A 205 9.07 -11.31 5.43
N TRP A 206 8.94 -10.62 6.56
CA TRP A 206 8.79 -9.18 6.56
C TRP A 206 10.03 -8.49 5.95
N THR A 207 9.80 -7.47 5.13
CA THR A 207 10.83 -6.59 4.60
C THR A 207 10.22 -5.22 4.32
N ASP A 208 11.07 -4.20 4.32
CA ASP A 208 10.80 -2.86 3.82
C ASP A 208 11.52 -2.60 2.48
N ASN A 209 12.23 -3.58 1.90
CA ASN A 209 12.92 -3.43 0.62
C ASN A 209 11.92 -3.20 -0.52
N ALA A 210 12.06 -2.07 -1.21
CA ALA A 210 11.12 -1.62 -2.23
C ALA A 210 10.97 -2.60 -3.42
N ALA A 211 12.07 -3.19 -3.88
CA ALA A 211 12.06 -4.08 -5.04
C ALA A 211 11.28 -5.37 -4.77
N LEU A 212 11.44 -5.93 -3.57
CA LEU A 212 10.72 -7.13 -3.15
C LEU A 212 9.22 -6.88 -2.99
N ILE A 213 8.86 -5.74 -2.41
CA ILE A 213 7.46 -5.33 -2.23
C ILE A 213 6.77 -5.16 -3.58
N ILE A 214 7.42 -4.53 -4.56
CA ILE A 214 6.88 -4.39 -5.91
C ILE A 214 6.75 -5.77 -6.59
N ALA A 215 7.76 -6.63 -6.44
CA ALA A 215 7.71 -7.99 -6.99
C ALA A 215 6.57 -8.82 -6.40
N ASP A 216 6.30 -8.68 -5.10
CA ASP A 216 5.15 -9.30 -4.43
C ASP A 216 3.83 -8.75 -4.98
N TYR A 217 3.67 -7.43 -5.11
CA TYR A 217 2.45 -6.83 -5.65
C TYR A 217 2.19 -7.21 -7.12
N LEU A 218 3.24 -7.45 -7.91
CA LEU A 218 3.10 -7.98 -9.27
C LEU A 218 2.61 -9.43 -9.29
N ARG A 219 3.01 -10.25 -8.32
CA ARG A 219 2.65 -11.68 -8.21
C ARG A 219 1.34 -11.93 -7.48
N ASP A 220 0.93 -11.01 -6.60
CA ASP A 220 -0.23 -11.17 -5.73
C ASP A 220 -1.51 -11.31 -6.56
N THR A 221 -2.14 -12.49 -6.48
CA THR A 221 -3.38 -12.82 -7.21
C THR A 221 -4.63 -12.30 -6.51
N LYS A 222 -4.55 -11.87 -5.25
CA LYS A 222 -5.70 -11.43 -4.45
C LYS A 222 -5.97 -9.94 -4.62
N TYR A 223 -4.92 -9.12 -4.55
CA TYR A 223 -5.04 -7.65 -4.59
C TYR A 223 -4.06 -6.96 -5.53
N GLY A 224 -3.12 -7.73 -6.12
CA GLY A 224 -2.11 -7.23 -7.03
C GLY A 224 -2.44 -7.51 -8.49
N LEU A 225 -1.41 -7.51 -9.33
CA LEU A 225 -1.54 -7.77 -10.77
C LEU A 225 -1.83 -9.26 -11.07
N GLY A 226 -1.39 -10.17 -10.20
CA GLY A 226 -1.58 -11.61 -10.37
C GLY A 226 -0.77 -12.24 -11.51
N GLU A 227 0.38 -11.67 -11.83
CA GLU A 227 1.24 -12.11 -12.93
C GLU A 227 2.04 -13.37 -12.56
N SER A 228 2.26 -14.25 -13.53
CA SER A 228 3.06 -15.45 -13.32
C SER A 228 4.52 -15.09 -13.03
N ALA A 229 5.14 -15.80 -12.09
CA ALA A 229 6.58 -15.65 -11.81
C ALA A 229 7.46 -15.86 -13.06
N SER A 230 7.01 -16.65 -14.05
CA SER A 230 7.72 -16.86 -15.33
C SER A 230 7.80 -15.60 -16.20
N ASN A 231 6.82 -14.72 -16.05
CA ASN A 231 6.66 -13.49 -16.83
C ASN A 231 7.32 -12.30 -16.12
N ILE A 232 7.99 -12.53 -14.99
CA ILE A 232 8.73 -11.52 -14.25
C ILE A 232 10.20 -11.90 -14.27
N ASP A 233 11.05 -11.00 -14.72
CA ASP A 233 12.48 -11.24 -14.81
C ASP A 233 13.14 -11.21 -13.42
N SER A 234 13.41 -12.39 -12.86
CA SER A 234 14.02 -12.55 -11.54
C SER A 234 15.41 -11.93 -11.44
N ALA A 235 16.16 -11.86 -12.54
CA ALA A 235 17.47 -11.22 -12.55
C ALA A 235 17.32 -9.70 -12.33
N SER A 236 16.35 -9.08 -13.00
CA SER A 236 16.06 -7.65 -12.82
C SER A 236 15.65 -7.32 -11.37
N ILE A 237 14.84 -8.19 -10.74
CA ILE A 237 14.47 -8.03 -9.32
C ILE A 237 15.69 -8.16 -8.42
N THR A 238 16.57 -9.12 -8.69
CA THR A 238 17.78 -9.33 -7.88
C THR A 238 18.71 -8.12 -7.95
N THR A 239 18.90 -7.56 -9.15
CA THR A 239 19.67 -6.32 -9.34
C THR A 239 19.00 -5.14 -8.64
N ALA A 240 17.70 -4.96 -8.81
CA ALA A 240 16.96 -3.88 -8.15
C ALA A 240 16.99 -3.99 -6.63
N HIS A 241 16.87 -5.20 -6.09
CA HIS A 241 17.01 -5.49 -4.66
C HIS A 241 18.37 -5.04 -4.12
N GLY A 242 19.46 -5.40 -4.81
CA GLY A 242 20.81 -4.98 -4.42
C GLY A 242 20.95 -3.46 -4.38
N VAL A 243 20.38 -2.75 -5.36
CA VAL A 243 20.37 -1.28 -5.38
C VAL A 243 19.58 -0.70 -4.21
N CYS A 244 18.42 -1.27 -3.88
CA CYS A 244 17.61 -0.82 -2.75
C CYS A 244 18.33 -0.98 -1.40
N ASP A 245 19.15 -2.03 -1.26
CA ASP A 245 19.92 -2.36 -0.05
C ASP A 245 21.23 -1.59 0.10
N GLU A 246 21.63 -0.80 -0.90
CA GLU A 246 22.81 0.05 -0.82
C GLU A 246 22.67 1.05 0.34
N ASP A 247 23.75 1.19 1.13
CA ASP A 247 23.80 2.14 2.22
C ASP A 247 24.07 3.56 1.69
N VAL A 248 23.20 4.50 2.06
CA VAL A 248 23.31 5.92 1.74
C VAL A 248 23.65 6.68 3.02
N ASN A 249 24.73 7.46 2.98
CA ASN A 249 25.17 8.28 4.11
C ASN A 249 24.18 9.43 4.36
N LEU A 250 23.78 9.60 5.62
CA LEU A 250 22.96 10.70 6.08
C LEU A 250 23.83 11.93 6.39
N SER A 251 23.30 13.13 6.17
CA SER A 251 23.98 14.39 6.49
C SER A 251 24.25 14.56 7.99
N GLY A 252 23.39 13.97 8.83
CA GLY A 252 23.53 13.94 10.30
C GLY A 252 24.44 12.83 10.84
N GLY A 253 25.08 12.03 9.96
CA GLY A 253 25.84 10.84 10.33
C GLY A 253 24.99 9.57 10.31
N GLY A 254 25.65 8.42 10.15
CA GLY A 254 25.00 7.11 9.96
C GLY A 254 24.64 6.80 8.50
N THR A 255 24.07 5.63 8.30
CA THR A 255 23.61 5.15 6.99
C THR A 255 22.14 4.75 7.05
N GLN A 256 21.46 4.88 5.92
CA GLN A 256 20.14 4.30 5.70
C GLN A 256 20.12 3.53 4.38
N LYS A 257 19.19 2.58 4.24
CA LYS A 257 18.98 1.90 2.95
C LYS A 257 18.49 2.88 1.91
N ARG A 258 18.95 2.72 0.66
CA ARG A 258 18.66 3.65 -0.44
C ARG A 258 17.17 3.79 -0.70
N TYR A 259 16.44 2.67 -0.77
CA TYR A 259 15.02 2.65 -1.12
C TYR A 259 14.22 1.66 -0.28
N THR A 260 13.29 2.18 0.51
CA THR A 260 12.35 1.40 1.31
C THR A 260 10.90 1.79 1.02
N ILE A 261 9.96 0.87 1.27
CA ILE A 261 8.52 1.11 1.17
C ILE A 261 7.88 0.77 2.52
N ASN A 262 7.29 1.80 3.14
CA ASN A 262 6.59 1.73 4.41
C ASN A 262 5.25 2.44 4.26
N GLY A 263 4.22 1.72 3.80
CA GLY A 263 3.01 2.38 3.34
C GLY A 263 1.81 1.47 3.17
N VAL A 264 0.69 2.14 2.91
CA VAL A 264 -0.62 1.52 2.72
C VAL A 264 -1.06 1.68 1.27
N ILE A 265 -1.48 0.57 0.68
CA ILE A 265 -2.08 0.47 -0.65
C ILE A 265 -3.56 0.21 -0.50
N ASP A 266 -4.39 1.03 -1.13
CA ASP A 266 -5.83 0.83 -1.17
C ASP A 266 -6.22 -0.05 -2.37
N THR A 267 -7.01 -1.09 -2.11
CA THR A 267 -7.53 -1.99 -3.15
C THR A 267 -8.58 -1.36 -4.05
N ALA A 268 -9.19 -0.23 -3.66
CA ALA A 268 -10.07 0.53 -4.53
C ALA A 268 -9.33 1.37 -5.59
N THR A 269 -8.05 1.67 -5.35
CA THR A 269 -7.21 2.36 -6.32
C THR A 269 -6.87 1.41 -7.48
N PRO A 270 -6.88 1.88 -8.74
CA PRO A 270 -6.48 1.04 -9.86
C PRO A 270 -5.08 0.45 -9.66
N ILE A 271 -4.90 -0.84 -9.99
CA ILE A 271 -3.64 -1.58 -9.81
C ILE A 271 -2.46 -0.84 -10.45
N LYS A 272 -2.66 -0.22 -11.62
CA LYS A 272 -1.64 0.58 -12.29
C LYS A 272 -1.16 1.74 -11.42
N ASP A 273 -2.07 2.48 -10.81
CA ASP A 273 -1.74 3.65 -10.00
C ASP A 273 -1.04 3.22 -8.70
N ASN A 274 -1.43 2.06 -8.13
CA ASN A 274 -0.72 1.45 -7.01
C ASN A 274 0.71 1.04 -7.39
N ILE A 275 0.93 0.45 -8.57
CA ILE A 275 2.27 0.13 -9.07
C ILE A 275 3.09 1.41 -9.27
N GLU A 276 2.50 2.46 -9.86
CA GLU A 276 3.19 3.73 -10.06
C GLU A 276 3.56 4.40 -8.72
N LEU A 277 2.70 4.29 -7.71
CA LEU A 277 2.98 4.77 -6.35
C LEU A 277 4.16 4.03 -5.72
N LEU A 278 4.16 2.68 -5.80
CA LEU A 278 5.26 1.86 -5.27
C LEU A 278 6.58 2.13 -6.02
N LEU A 279 6.54 2.24 -7.36
CA LEU A 279 7.71 2.59 -8.17
C LEU A 279 8.26 3.99 -7.82
N GLY A 280 7.38 4.92 -7.46
CA GLY A 280 7.74 6.26 -7.01
C GLY A 280 8.73 6.26 -5.85
N SER A 281 8.61 5.31 -4.92
CA SER A 281 9.48 5.19 -3.74
C SER A 281 10.92 4.80 -4.07
N MET A 282 11.18 4.17 -5.22
CA MET A 282 12.53 3.75 -5.63
C MET A 282 13.06 4.47 -6.87
N SER A 283 12.41 5.57 -7.29
CA SER A 283 12.62 6.21 -8.60
C SER A 283 12.65 5.17 -9.73
N GLY A 284 11.77 4.18 -9.60
CA GLY A 284 11.83 2.93 -10.35
C GLY A 284 11.17 3.02 -11.71
N ARG A 285 11.51 2.06 -12.57
CA ARG A 285 10.83 1.85 -13.84
C ARG A 285 10.49 0.37 -14.00
N LEU A 286 9.25 0.11 -14.39
CA LEU A 286 8.79 -1.21 -14.81
C LEU A 286 8.62 -1.19 -16.33
N ILE A 287 9.34 -2.07 -17.02
CA ILE A 287 9.34 -2.17 -18.48
C ILE A 287 8.90 -3.58 -18.87
N PHE A 288 8.04 -3.70 -19.87
CA PHE A 288 7.66 -4.98 -20.44
C PHE A 288 8.41 -5.19 -21.76
N THR A 289 9.31 -6.17 -21.81
CA THR A 289 10.10 -6.50 -23.00
C THR A 289 10.35 -8.00 -23.08
N GLY A 290 10.37 -8.56 -24.28
CA GLY A 290 10.59 -10.00 -24.48
C GLY A 290 9.58 -10.90 -23.76
N GLY A 291 8.36 -10.43 -23.53
CA GLY A 291 7.33 -11.16 -22.77
C GLY A 291 7.53 -11.17 -21.26
N LYS A 292 8.46 -10.36 -20.73
CA LYS A 292 8.77 -10.28 -19.30
C LYS A 292 8.72 -8.86 -18.77
N PHE A 293 8.30 -8.75 -17.52
CA PHE A 293 8.41 -7.55 -16.70
C PHE A 293 9.84 -7.44 -16.14
N GLN A 294 10.50 -6.32 -16.44
CA GLN A 294 11.81 -5.96 -15.93
C GLN A 294 11.69 -4.76 -15.00
N LEU A 295 12.19 -4.93 -13.77
CA LEU A 295 12.21 -3.90 -12.74
C LEU A 295 13.58 -3.23 -12.68
N PHE A 296 13.59 -1.90 -12.74
CA PHE A 296 14.80 -1.10 -12.60
C PHE A 296 14.66 -0.15 -11.42
N ALA A 297 15.62 -0.21 -10.50
CA ALA A 297 15.78 0.77 -9.44
C ALA A 297 16.48 2.04 -9.97
N GLY A 298 16.19 3.18 -9.36
CA GLY A 298 16.86 4.43 -9.69
C GLY A 298 18.32 4.42 -9.26
N ASN A 299 19.23 3.96 -10.11
CA ASN A 299 20.66 4.19 -9.93
C ASN A 299 21.33 4.61 -11.23
N TYR A 300 22.54 5.15 -11.09
CA TYR A 300 23.37 5.41 -12.24
C TYR A 300 23.94 4.09 -12.77
N VAL A 301 23.67 3.81 -14.04
CA VAL A 301 24.28 2.70 -14.78
C VAL A 301 25.21 3.31 -15.83
N ALA A 302 26.47 2.90 -15.83
CA ALA A 302 27.44 3.37 -16.80
C ALA A 302 27.01 2.96 -18.22
N PRO A 303 27.03 3.89 -19.21
CA PRO A 303 26.72 3.56 -20.59
C PRO A 303 27.68 2.49 -21.12
N THR A 304 27.13 1.42 -21.69
CA THR A 304 27.92 0.35 -22.32
C THR A 304 27.98 0.46 -23.84
N VAL A 305 27.10 1.29 -24.43
CA VAL A 305 26.98 1.48 -25.87
C VAL A 305 27.38 2.91 -26.21
N THR A 306 28.32 3.03 -27.14
CA THR A 306 28.68 4.31 -27.76
C THR A 306 27.99 4.36 -29.11
N LEU A 307 27.05 5.31 -29.26
CA LEU A 307 26.44 5.59 -30.54
C LEU A 307 27.25 6.68 -31.25
N SER A 308 27.53 6.46 -32.52
CA SER A 308 28.23 7.38 -33.40
C SER A 308 27.32 7.86 -34.54
N GLU A 309 27.75 8.87 -35.29
CA GLU A 309 27.02 9.36 -36.46
C GLU A 309 26.79 8.26 -37.51
N SER A 310 27.67 7.25 -37.56
CA SER A 310 27.57 6.09 -38.44
C SER A 310 26.38 5.18 -38.11
N ASP A 311 25.82 5.26 -36.89
CA ASP A 311 24.71 4.42 -36.43
C ASP A 311 23.33 5.06 -36.76
N VAL A 312 23.31 6.24 -37.36
CA VAL A 312 22.09 6.98 -37.71
C VAL A 312 21.56 6.52 -39.07
N VAL A 313 20.39 5.86 -39.08
CA VAL A 313 19.78 5.28 -40.29
C VAL A 313 18.60 6.13 -40.82
N GLY A 314 18.28 7.26 -40.19
CA GLY A 314 17.10 8.07 -40.52
C GLY A 314 17.27 9.57 -40.31
N GLU A 315 16.19 10.32 -40.54
CA GLU A 315 16.19 11.78 -40.38
C GLU A 315 16.46 12.19 -38.92
N ILE A 316 17.32 13.20 -38.76
CA ILE A 316 17.65 13.75 -37.45
C ILE A 316 16.58 14.76 -37.04
N THR A 317 15.80 14.42 -36.02
CA THR A 317 14.87 15.36 -35.40
C THR A 317 15.52 16.01 -34.19
N ILE A 318 15.62 17.34 -34.16
CA ILE A 318 16.24 18.07 -33.04
C ILE A 318 15.16 18.42 -32.02
N ALA A 319 15.25 17.83 -30.83
CA ALA A 319 14.51 18.29 -29.66
C ALA A 319 15.32 19.38 -28.94
N THR A 320 14.87 20.62 -29.01
CA THR A 320 15.52 21.74 -28.31
C THR A 320 15.19 21.75 -26.82
N LYS A 321 16.04 22.43 -26.02
CA LYS A 321 15.79 22.59 -24.58
C LYS A 321 14.42 23.26 -24.35
N GLN A 322 13.68 22.74 -23.37
CA GLN A 322 12.45 23.38 -22.90
C GLN A 322 12.74 24.81 -22.43
N SER A 323 11.86 25.76 -22.76
CA SER A 323 11.99 27.16 -22.36
C SER A 323 12.12 27.29 -20.83
N ARG A 324 13.00 28.20 -20.36
CA ARG A 324 13.21 28.46 -18.92
C ARG A 324 11.92 28.82 -18.18
N ARG A 325 10.92 29.37 -18.88
CA ARG A 325 9.60 29.70 -18.30
C ARG A 325 8.78 28.44 -17.96
N SER A 326 9.01 27.34 -18.68
CA SER A 326 8.30 26.07 -18.52
C SER A 326 9.05 25.10 -17.60
N GLN A 327 10.28 25.44 -17.21
CA GLN A 327 11.06 24.66 -16.26
C GLN A 327 10.56 24.93 -14.83
N TYR A 328 10.51 23.88 -14.03
CA TYR A 328 10.23 24.00 -12.61
C TYR A 328 11.52 24.35 -11.87
N ASN A 329 11.44 25.31 -10.95
CA ASN A 329 12.61 25.78 -10.20
C ASN A 329 12.82 25.00 -8.89
N VAL A 330 11.75 24.38 -8.39
CA VAL A 330 11.73 23.75 -7.07
C VAL A 330 10.86 22.51 -7.15
N VAL A 331 11.37 21.40 -6.60
CA VAL A 331 10.58 20.20 -6.33
C VAL A 331 10.27 20.14 -4.84
N LYS A 332 9.00 19.92 -4.53
CA LYS A 332 8.46 19.75 -3.17
C LYS A 332 7.58 18.52 -3.12
N GLY A 333 7.45 17.96 -1.94
CA GLY A 333 6.54 16.86 -1.67
C GLY A 333 6.64 16.46 -0.21
N ALA A 334 5.80 15.49 0.14
CA ALA A 334 5.58 15.07 1.50
C ALA A 334 5.76 13.56 1.64
N PHE A 335 6.07 13.12 2.85
CA PHE A 335 6.16 11.73 3.25
C PHE A 335 5.55 11.56 4.65
N ILE A 336 5.27 10.33 5.05
CA ILE A 336 4.82 10.02 6.41
C ILE A 336 6.06 9.81 7.27
N SER A 337 6.24 10.63 8.31
CA SER A 337 7.41 10.57 9.18
C SER A 337 7.13 9.69 10.40
N GLU A 338 7.96 8.67 10.63
CA GLU A 338 7.90 7.87 11.86
C GLU A 338 8.25 8.71 13.10
N GLU A 339 9.20 9.65 12.98
CA GLU A 339 9.63 10.54 14.06
C GLU A 339 8.51 11.47 14.53
N GLU A 340 7.63 11.87 13.60
CA GLU A 340 6.47 12.74 13.86
C GLU A 340 5.18 11.90 14.02
N ASN A 341 5.29 10.68 14.59
CA ASN A 341 4.16 9.78 14.88
C ASN A 341 3.27 9.43 13.67
N TYR A 342 3.89 9.25 12.50
CA TYR A 342 3.24 8.95 11.23
C TYR A 342 2.30 10.05 10.73
N THR A 343 2.66 11.31 10.99
CA THR A 343 2.02 12.48 10.37
C THR A 343 2.74 12.88 9.06
N PRO A 344 2.03 13.50 8.10
CA PRO A 344 2.67 13.98 6.87
C PRO A 344 3.65 15.12 7.14
N ALA A 345 4.90 14.95 6.72
CA ALA A 345 5.97 15.93 6.79
C ALA A 345 6.50 16.27 5.39
N ASP A 346 6.97 17.50 5.19
CA ASP A 346 7.55 17.95 3.92
C ASP A 346 9.05 17.61 3.86
N TYR A 347 9.53 17.14 2.69
CA TYR A 347 10.98 17.01 2.49
C TYR A 347 11.63 18.37 2.17
N PRO A 348 12.93 18.55 2.48
CA PRO A 348 13.68 19.74 2.12
C PRO A 348 13.59 20.02 0.62
N SER A 349 13.10 21.21 0.24
CA SER A 349 12.86 21.55 -1.15
C SER A 349 14.17 21.56 -1.95
N GLN A 350 14.23 20.79 -3.04
CA GLN A 350 15.40 20.75 -3.91
C GLN A 350 15.24 21.77 -5.03
N ARG A 351 16.23 22.67 -5.15
CA ARG A 351 16.29 23.66 -6.22
C ARG A 351 17.00 23.05 -7.42
N VAL A 352 16.37 23.09 -8.57
CA VAL A 352 17.00 22.71 -9.84
C VAL A 352 17.49 24.00 -10.48
N LEU A 353 18.80 24.26 -10.41
CA LEU A 353 19.42 25.46 -10.97
C LEU A 353 19.73 25.30 -12.47
#